data_AF-A0A5D5APV9-F1
#
_entry.id   AF-A0A5D5APV9-F1
#
_cell.length_a   1.000
_cell.length_b   1.000
_cell.length_c   1.000
_cell.angle_alpha   90.00
_cell.angle_beta   90.00
_cell.angle_gamma   90.00
#
_symmetry.space_group_name_H-M   'P 1'
#
loop_
_entity.id
_entity.type
_entity.pdbx_description
1 polymer ?
#
loop_
_entity_poly.entity_id
_entity_poly.type
_entity_poly.pdbx_seq_one_letter_code
_entity_poly.pdbx_strand_id
1 'polypeptide(L)' 'MPDCDYCAASFDDEDAYLEHLAIEHAGELGRIDRRRVVDRGAHETVNDGDSFVRYGLAISIVFIVVGAVGYAVTSGLV' A
#
# COMPACT_ATOMS: atom_id res chain seq x y z
N MET A 1 -2.31 2.76 12.95
CA MET A 1 -2.86 3.38 11.74
C MET A 1 -2.05 4.57 11.29
N PRO A 2 -0.99 4.37 10.47
CA PRO A 2 -0.59 5.40 9.52
C PRO A 2 -1.73 5.63 8.53
N ASP A 3 -2.18 6.88 8.45
CA ASP A 3 -3.05 7.35 7.37
C ASP A 3 -2.17 7.83 6.22
N CYS A 4 -2.60 7.61 4.99
CA CYS A 4 -1.89 8.07 3.82
C CYS A 4 -2.09 9.55 3.63
N ASP A 5 -1.00 10.29 3.82
CA ASP A 5 -0.92 11.74 3.60
C ASP A 5 -1.32 12.17 2.18
N TYR A 6 -1.38 11.24 1.21
CA TYR A 6 -1.70 11.51 -0.18
C TYR A 6 -3.14 11.17 -0.58
N CYS A 7 -3.81 10.22 0.08
CA CYS A 7 -5.15 9.78 -0.35
C CYS A 7 -6.13 9.34 0.76
N ALA A 8 -5.94 9.79 2.01
CA ALA A 8 -6.83 9.49 3.14
C ALA A 8 -7.09 7.99 3.37
N ALA A 9 -6.22 7.14 2.81
CA ALA A 9 -6.26 5.69 3.00
C ALA A 9 -5.58 5.36 4.31
N SER A 10 -6.32 4.77 5.25
CA SER A 10 -5.76 4.28 6.51
C SER A 10 -5.32 2.82 6.38
N PHE A 11 -4.13 2.51 6.88
CA PHE A 11 -3.58 1.16 6.91
C PHE A 11 -3.38 0.71 8.36
N ASP A 12 -3.63 -0.57 8.64
CA ASP A 12 -3.34 -1.17 9.94
C ASP A 12 -1.84 -1.52 10.08
N ASP A 13 -1.19 -1.81 8.97
CA ASP A 13 0.22 -2.22 8.89
C ASP A 13 1.09 -1.20 8.17
N GLU A 14 2.29 -0.95 8.71
CA GLU A 14 3.26 -0.02 8.13
C GLU A 14 3.79 -0.53 6.78
N ASP A 15 3.98 -1.84 6.61
CA ASP A 15 4.40 -2.44 5.34
C ASP A 15 3.37 -2.22 4.22
N ALA A 16 2.08 -2.36 4.54
CA ALA A 16 0.99 -2.12 3.60
C ALA A 16 0.92 -0.64 3.19
N TYR A 17 1.15 0.27 4.14
CA TYR A 17 1.26 1.70 3.89
C TYR A 17 2.42 2.03 2.94
N LEU A 18 3.61 1.50 3.21
CA LEU A 18 4.80 1.74 2.40
C LEU A 18 4.70 1.12 1.00
N GLU A 19 4.05 -0.04 0.84
CA GLU A 19 3.78 -0.62 -0.47
C GLU A 19 2.77 0.19 -1.29
N HIS A 20 1.69 0.66 -0.66
CA HIS A 20 0.75 1.58 -1.29
C HIS A 20 1.46 2.85 -1.80
N LEU A 21 2.35 3.44 -1.00
CA LEU A 21 3.19 4.57 -1.42
C LEU A 21 4.06 4.23 -2.64
N ALA A 22 4.61 3.01 -2.68
CA ALA A 22 5.47 2.55 -3.75
C ALA A 22 4.76 2.34 -5.09
N ILE A 23 3.46 2.02 -5.07
CA ILE A 23 2.66 1.67 -6.25
C ILE A 23 1.86 2.88 -6.73
N GLU A 24 1.08 3.48 -5.83
CA GLU A 24 0.13 4.55 -6.18
C GLU A 24 0.78 5.93 -6.18
N HIS A 25 1.77 6.15 -5.30
CA HIS A 25 2.39 7.48 -5.12
C HIS A 25 3.86 7.54 -5.50
N ALA A 26 4.42 6.52 -6.17
CA ALA A 26 5.86 6.40 -6.47
C ALA A 26 6.50 7.67 -7.07
N GLY A 27 5.76 8.33 -7.97
CA GLY A 27 6.17 9.56 -8.64
C GLY A 27 5.97 10.83 -7.82
N GLU A 28 5.12 10.77 -6.80
CA GLU A 28 4.74 11.88 -5.92
C GLU A 28 5.48 11.83 -4.57
N LEU A 29 6.21 10.73 -4.30
CA LEU A 29 6.98 10.56 -3.08
C LEU A 29 8.08 11.61 -2.96
N GLY A 30 8.08 12.26 -1.79
CA GLY A 30 9.19 13.08 -1.33
C GLY A 30 10.48 12.27 -1.16
N ARG A 31 11.60 12.97 -1.03
CA ARG A 31 12.93 12.34 -0.89
C ARG A 31 13.01 11.41 0.34
N ILE A 32 12.29 11.74 1.41
CA ILE A 32 12.25 10.96 2.65
C ILE A 32 11.42 9.69 2.45
N ASP A 33 10.20 9.81 1.93
CA ASP A 33 9.28 8.67 1.75
C ASP A 33 9.82 7.67 0.72
N ARG A 34 10.46 8.16 -0.34
CA ARG A 34 11.16 7.30 -1.30
C ARG A 34 12.24 6.44 -0.64
N ARG A 35 12.98 6.99 0.34
CA ARG A 35 13.99 6.23 1.08
C ARG A 35 13.34 5.15 1.95
N ARG A 36 12.22 5.45 2.60
CA ARG A 36 11.48 4.46 3.42
C ARG A 36 10.96 3.28 2.59
N VAL A 37 10.38 3.56 1.43
CA VAL A 37 9.89 2.52 0.50
C VAL A 37 11.01 1.61 0.03
N VAL A 38 12.16 2.19 -0.34
CA VAL A 38 13.33 1.43 -0.80
C VAL A 38 13.93 0.58 0.32
N ASP A 39 13.97 1.10 1.55
CA ASP A 39 14.47 0.38 2.72
C ASP A 39 13.63 -0.87 3.04
N ARG A 40 12.29 -0.75 2.96
CA ARG A 40 11.36 -1.89 3.09
C ARG A 40 11.61 -2.98 2.05
N GLY A 41 11.75 -2.61 0.77
CA GLY A 41 11.97 -3.57 -0.31
C GLY A 41 13.24 -4.41 -0.17
N ALA A 42 14.21 -3.97 0.64
CA ALA A 42 15.40 -4.74 0.97
C ALA A 42 15.12 -5.83 2.04
N HIS A 43 14.15 -5.61 2.93
CA HIS A 43 13.83 -6.51 4.05
C HIS A 43 12.93 -7.71 3.66
N GLU A 44 12.15 -7.59 2.59
CA GLU A 44 11.18 -8.63 2.13
C GLU A 44 11.83 -9.86 1.46
N THR A 45 13.17 -9.89 1.32
CA THR A 45 13.89 -10.97 0.60
C THR A 45 14.20 -12.20 1.46
N VAL A 46 13.69 -12.30 2.69
CA VAL A 46 13.97 -13.41 3.60
C VAL A 46 12.78 -14.37 3.72
N ASN A 47 12.75 -15.36 2.82
CA ASN A 47 12.16 -16.70 2.94
C ASN A 47 11.11 -16.94 4.05
N ASP A 48 9.82 -16.84 3.69
CA ASP A 48 8.76 -17.61 4.34
C ASP A 48 7.57 -17.80 3.38
N GLY A 49 7.56 -18.92 2.66
CA GLY A 49 6.63 -19.16 1.54
C GLY A 49 5.15 -19.26 1.91
N ASP A 50 4.82 -19.45 3.19
CA ASP A 50 3.42 -19.43 3.69
C ASP A 50 2.98 -18.00 4.02
N SER A 51 3.90 -17.21 4.60
CA SER A 51 3.67 -15.81 4.96
C SER A 51 3.45 -14.96 3.71
N PHE A 52 4.22 -15.18 2.64
CA PHE A 52 4.07 -14.43 1.39
C PHE A 52 2.70 -14.64 0.74
N VAL A 53 2.16 -15.86 0.75
CA VAL A 53 0.84 -16.15 0.16
C VAL A 53 -0.29 -15.52 0.99
N ARG A 54 -0.19 -15.59 2.32
CA ARG A 54 -1.21 -14.98 3.21
C ARG A 54 -1.16 -13.47 3.18
N TYR A 55 0.02 -12.87 3.26
CA TYR A 55 0.19 -11.41 3.13
C TYR A 55 -0.22 -10.95 1.73
N GLY A 56 0.22 -11.63 0.67
CA GLY A 56 -0.16 -11.29 -0.70
C GLY A 56 -1.66 -11.35 -0.95
N LEU A 57 -2.36 -12.36 -0.39
CA LEU A 57 -3.82 -12.44 -0.45
C LEU A 57 -4.48 -11.28 0.29
N ALA A 58 -4.08 -11.02 1.53
CA ALA A 58 -4.64 -9.94 2.35
C ALA A 58 -4.45 -8.57 1.67
N ILE A 59 -3.24 -8.32 1.16
CA ILE A 59 -2.90 -7.11 0.42
C ILE A 59 -3.75 -6.98 -0.84
N SER A 60 -3.89 -8.06 -1.64
CA SER A 60 -4.69 -8.01 -2.88
C SER A 60 -6.16 -7.66 -2.63
N ILE A 61 -6.75 -8.15 -1.54
CA ILE A 61 -8.14 -7.85 -1.16
C ILE A 61 -8.26 -6.38 -0.76
N VAL A 62 -7.30 -5.85 0.01
CA VAL A 62 -7.28 -4.44 0.41
C VAL A 62 -7.19 -3.53 -0.82
N PHE A 63 -6.31 -3.83 -1.78
CA PHE A 63 -6.20 -3.07 -3.03
C PHE A 63 -7.50 -3.09 -3.86
N ILE A 64 -8.17 -4.25 -3.94
CA ILE A 64 -9.46 -4.35 -4.64
C ILE A 64 -10.53 -3.48 -3.97
N VAL A 65 -10.60 -3.51 -2.64
CA VAL A 65 -11.58 -2.72 -1.88
C VAL A 65 -11.30 -1.22 -2.03
N VAL A 66 -10.05 -0.80 -1.86
CA VAL A 66 -9.66 0.61 -1.99
C VAL A 66 -9.90 1.12 -3.42
N GLY A 67 -9.51 0.35 -4.43
CA GLY A 67 -9.75 0.67 -5.83
C GLY A 67 -11.25 0.75 -6.17
N ALA A 68 -12.06 -0.17 -5.64
CA ALA A 68 -13.51 -0.16 -5.83
C ALA A 68 -14.17 1.07 -5.18
N VAL A 69 -13.73 1.47 -3.99
CA VAL A 69 -14.22 2.66 -3.29
C VAL A 69 -13.82 3.94 -4.04
N GLY A 70 -12.55 4.06 -4.43
CA GLY A 70 -12.08 5.20 -5.24
C GLY A 70 -12.82 5.32 -6.57
N TYR A 71 -13.08 4.18 -7.23
CA TYR A 71 -13.88 4.12 -8.45
C TYR A 71 -15.34 4.55 -8.23
N ALA A 72 -15.98 4.09 -7.17
CA ALA A 72 -17.37 4.47 -6.86
C ALA A 72 -17.51 5.98 -6.59
N VAL A 73 -16.55 6.57 -5.85
CA VAL A 73 -16.51 8.00 -5.57
C VAL A 73 -16.27 8.82 -6.85
N THR A 74 -15.32 8.42 -7.69
CA THR A 74 -14.97 9.16 -8.92
C THR A 74 -16.02 9.06 -10.02
N SER A 75 -16.73 7.94 -10.10
CA SER A 75 -17.81 7.74 -11.08
C SER A 75 -19.15 8.37 -10.68
N GLY A 76 -19.24 8.98 -9.49
CA GLY A 76 -20.49 9.55 -8.97
C GLY A 76 -21.54 8.47 -8.65
N LEU A 77 -21.09 7.25 -8.38
CA LEU A 77 -21.94 6.13 -7.96
C LEU A 77 -22.38 6.26 -6.48
N VAL A 78 -21.84 7.26 -5.76
CA VAL A 78 -22.15 7.61 -4.37
C VAL A 78 -22.38 9.11 -4.23
#